data_AF-A0A934CC06-F1
#
_entry.id   AF-A0A934CC06-F1
#
_cell.length_a   1.000
_cell.length_b   1.000
_cell.length_c   1.000
_cell.angle_alpha   90.00
_cell.angle_beta   90.00
_cell.angle_gamma   90.00
#
_symmetry.space_group_name_H-M   'P 1'
#
loop_
_entity.id
_entity.type
_entity.pdbx_description
1 polymer ?
#
loop_
_entity_poly.entity_id
_entity_poly.type
_entity_poly.pdbx_seq_one_letter_code
_entity_poly.pdbx_strand_id
1 'polypeptide(L)'
;MNDVRKTIYGTIIGFFLMLGFWFSIVYVSACGFTFTCNRGQPLVERTPIPTLIPATMPVQVGGGGAAFNKCQIAAVDLIGAWVNAGVPETEKFEFTDVNGQTCEAVFSRDVQPLFTESNVWYPGSLSCTSCHHSNLAAALQNMDLSSYAGILAGSGRANGEPKGKDILGGGVWEQSLLYQMLHAENGVSTINRPLMPLGRSADVPDNGPLIFAGRVVTEDTANTSSTPSP
;
A
#
# COMPACT_ATOMS: atom_id res chain seq x y z
N MET A 1 53.13 26.93 41.85
CA MET A 1 52.35 25.80 41.29
C MET A 1 50.91 25.69 41.81
N ASN A 2 50.57 26.25 42.99
CA ASN A 2 49.20 26.17 43.53
C ASN A 2 48.20 27.17 42.90
N ASP A 3 48.69 28.26 42.30
CA ASP A 3 47.84 29.31 41.74
C ASP A 3 47.17 28.88 40.43
N VAL A 4 47.96 28.37 39.49
CA VAL A 4 47.47 27.85 38.20
C VAL A 4 46.47 26.71 38.39
N ARG A 5 46.70 25.81 39.35
CA ARG A 5 45.79 24.70 39.66
C ARG A 5 44.43 25.21 40.19
N LYS A 6 44.44 26.26 41.03
CA LYS A 6 43.21 26.91 41.51
C LYS A 6 42.46 27.60 40.38
N THR A 7 43.16 28.30 39.49
CA THR A 7 42.55 28.93 38.31
C THR A 7 41.92 27.90 37.38
N ILE A 8 42.61 26.79 37.11
CA ILE A 8 42.08 25.71 36.27
C ILE A 8 40.81 25.11 36.88
N TYR A 9 40.82 24.75 38.16
CA TYR A 9 39.64 24.19 38.80
C TYR A 9 38.49 25.21 38.91
N GLY A 10 38.81 26.48 39.16
CA GLY A 10 37.82 27.56 39.19
C GLY A 10 37.09 27.71 37.86
N THR A 11 37.84 27.71 36.75
CA THR A 11 37.25 27.81 35.40
C THR A 11 36.42 26.58 35.05
N ILE A 12 36.89 25.37 35.39
CA ILE A 12 36.15 24.13 35.12
C ILE A 12 34.83 24.11 35.90
N ILE A 13 34.85 24.46 37.19
CA ILE A 13 33.65 24.52 38.03
C ILE A 13 32.69 25.59 37.49
N GLY A 14 33.19 26.77 37.13
CA GLY A 14 32.39 27.84 36.54
C GLY A 14 31.72 27.42 35.23
N PHE A 15 32.42 26.69 34.37
CA PHE A 15 31.87 26.17 33.12
C PHE A 15 30.73 25.18 33.34
N PHE A 16 30.88 24.23 34.27
CA PHE A 16 29.80 23.28 34.58
C PHE A 16 28.59 23.95 35.24
N LEU A 17 28.80 24.96 36.08
CA LEU A 17 27.69 25.75 36.65
C LEU A 17 26.95 26.53 35.56
N MET A 18 27.68 27.14 34.62
CA MET A 18 27.08 27.83 33.48
C MET A 18 26.27 26.86 32.59
N LEU A 19 26.81 25.68 32.30
CA LEU A 19 26.10 24.65 31.53
C LEU A 19 24.84 24.16 32.25
N GLY A 20 24.93 23.88 33.56
CA GLY A 20 23.79 23.46 34.36
C GLY A 20 22.68 24.52 34.37
N PHE A 21 23.05 25.79 34.52
CA PHE A 21 22.12 26.91 34.44
C PHE A 21 21.50 27.04 33.05
N TRP A 22 22.30 26.95 31.98
CA TRP A 22 21.82 27.01 30.60
C TRP A 22 20.85 25.86 30.28
N PHE A 23 21.19 24.63 30.63
CA PHE A 23 20.29 23.48 30.42
C PHE A 23 19.01 23.61 31.24
N SER A 24 19.08 24.18 32.44
CA SER A 24 17.89 24.48 33.25
C SER A 24 17.00 25.52 32.57
N ILE A 25 17.57 26.60 31.99
CA ILE A 25 16.81 27.58 31.20
C ILE A 25 16.14 26.90 30.00
N VAL A 26 16.91 26.14 29.21
CA VAL A 26 16.38 25.46 28.02
C VAL A 26 15.25 24.50 28.42
N TYR A 27 15.43 23.74 29.50
CA TYR A 27 14.42 22.83 30.01
C TYR A 27 13.17 23.58 30.46
N VAL A 28 13.28 24.61 31.30
CA VAL A 28 12.12 25.38 31.78
C VAL A 28 11.43 26.12 30.64
N SER A 29 12.18 26.65 29.66
CA SER A 29 11.60 27.31 28.49
C SER A 29 10.83 26.34 27.59
N ALA A 30 11.24 25.08 27.52
CA ALA A 30 10.60 24.06 26.69
C ALA A 30 9.49 23.29 27.41
N CYS A 31 9.61 23.09 28.72
CA CYS A 31 8.82 22.12 29.50
C CYS A 31 8.15 22.73 30.76
N GLY A 32 8.44 23.99 31.11
CA GLY A 32 7.99 24.61 32.37
C GLY A 32 8.64 23.99 33.62
N PHE A 33 7.97 24.12 34.78
CA PHE A 33 8.41 23.53 36.07
C PHE A 33 7.90 22.10 36.30
N THR A 34 7.46 21.40 35.24
CA THR A 34 6.87 20.06 35.37
C THR A 34 7.94 18.98 35.20
N PHE A 35 7.95 17.96 36.09
CA PHE A 35 8.89 16.83 36.01
C PHE A 35 8.47 15.73 35.02
N THR A 36 7.44 15.98 34.19
CA THR A 36 6.80 14.98 33.31
C THR A 36 7.02 15.25 31.82
N CYS A 37 8.09 15.96 31.45
CA CYS A 37 8.33 16.34 30.05
C CYS A 37 8.78 15.15 29.18
N ASN A 38 7.81 14.38 28.69
CA ASN A 38 7.94 13.64 27.44
C ASN A 38 7.44 14.58 26.33
N ARG A 39 8.31 14.95 25.39
CA ARG A 39 7.86 15.61 24.16
C ARG A 39 6.94 14.63 23.42
N GLY A 40 5.64 14.77 23.61
CA GLY A 40 4.64 14.17 22.73
C GLY A 40 4.94 14.66 21.32
N GLN A 41 4.85 13.76 20.34
CA GLN A 41 4.88 14.16 18.94
C GLN A 41 3.97 15.38 18.76
N PRO A 42 4.40 16.44 18.04
CA PRO A 42 3.52 17.55 17.77
C PRO A 42 2.26 16.95 17.14
N LEU A 43 1.09 17.20 17.75
CA LEU A 43 -0.16 16.90 17.06
C LEU A 43 -0.05 17.63 15.73
N VAL A 44 -0.05 16.86 14.64
CA VAL A 44 -0.15 17.39 13.29
C VAL A 44 -1.39 18.27 13.32
N GLU A 45 -1.19 19.58 13.29
CA GLU A 45 -2.27 20.54 13.17
C GLU A 45 -2.84 20.32 11.77
N ARG A 46 -3.87 19.47 11.73
CA ARG A 46 -4.72 19.32 10.56
C ARG A 46 -5.31 20.70 10.40
N THR A 47 -4.80 21.47 9.44
CA THR A 47 -5.54 22.61 8.93
C THR A 47 -6.96 22.10 8.71
N PRO A 48 -8.00 22.78 9.24
CA PRO A 48 -9.35 22.40 8.92
C PRO A 48 -9.40 22.38 7.40
N ILE A 49 -9.58 21.18 6.83
CA ILE A 49 -9.94 21.02 5.43
C ILE A 49 -11.03 22.04 5.25
N PRO A 50 -10.86 23.06 4.38
CA PRO A 50 -11.87 24.09 4.19
C PRO A 50 -13.14 23.31 3.99
N THR A 51 -14.07 23.45 4.95
CA THR A 51 -15.29 22.67 5.02
C THR A 51 -15.83 22.71 3.62
N LEU A 52 -15.69 21.60 2.89
CA LEU A 52 -16.26 21.51 1.57
C LEU A 52 -17.72 21.79 1.87
N ILE A 53 -18.22 22.94 1.39
CA ILE A 53 -19.63 23.22 1.35
C ILE A 53 -20.23 21.90 0.92
N PRO A 54 -21.07 21.25 1.74
CA PRO A 54 -21.58 19.94 1.40
C PRO A 54 -22.21 20.14 0.03
N ALA A 55 -21.53 19.61 -0.99
CA ALA A 55 -22.16 19.44 -2.28
C ALA A 55 -23.31 18.52 -1.92
N THR A 56 -24.51 19.08 -1.86
CA THR A 56 -25.74 18.34 -1.95
C THR A 56 -25.68 17.64 -3.29
N MET A 57 -24.94 16.54 -3.34
CA MET A 57 -25.23 15.49 -4.29
C MET A 57 -26.71 15.19 -4.05
N PRO A 58 -27.54 15.18 -5.09
CA PRO A 58 -28.91 14.73 -4.93
C PRO A 58 -28.83 13.39 -4.22
N VAL A 59 -29.44 13.34 -3.05
CA VAL A 59 -29.70 12.10 -2.34
C VAL A 59 -30.48 11.25 -3.33
N GLN A 60 -29.81 10.31 -3.99
CA GLN A 60 -30.48 9.23 -4.72
C GLN A 60 -31.03 8.25 -3.68
N VAL A 61 -31.98 8.73 -2.87
CA VAL A 61 -32.98 7.87 -2.25
C VAL A 61 -34.02 7.67 -3.33
N GLY A 62 -33.89 6.56 -4.05
CA GLY A 62 -34.82 6.21 -5.12
C GLY A 62 -34.19 5.47 -6.30
N GLY A 63 -33.28 4.54 -6.05
CA GLY A 63 -33.08 3.39 -6.93
C GLY A 63 -33.26 2.16 -6.07
N GLY A 64 -34.33 1.39 -6.30
CA GLY A 64 -34.61 0.15 -5.55
C GLY A 64 -33.38 -0.76 -5.52
N GLY A 65 -33.26 -1.55 -4.45
CA GLY A 65 -32.10 -2.39 -4.16
C GLY A 65 -31.53 -3.09 -5.38
N ALA A 66 -30.49 -2.50 -5.97
CA ALA A 66 -29.46 -3.28 -6.61
C ALA A 66 -28.62 -3.79 -5.44
N ALA A 67 -28.81 -5.06 -5.09
CA ALA A 67 -27.91 -5.74 -4.16
C ALA A 67 -26.47 -5.40 -4.56
N PHE A 68 -25.66 -4.95 -3.60
CA PHE A 68 -24.24 -4.67 -3.83
C PHE A 68 -23.56 -6.01 -4.15
N ASN A 69 -23.62 -6.41 -5.42
CA ASN A 69 -23.24 -7.74 -5.89
C ASN A 69 -21.72 -7.92 -6.02
N LYS A 70 -20.91 -7.07 -5.38
CA LYS A 70 -19.46 -7.19 -5.39
C LYS A 70 -19.01 -8.11 -4.26
N CYS A 71 -17.98 -8.89 -4.56
CA CYS A 71 -17.43 -9.84 -3.62
C CYS A 71 -16.30 -9.21 -2.80
N GLN A 72 -16.12 -9.68 -1.57
CA GLN A 72 -15.03 -9.25 -0.71
C GLN A 72 -13.88 -10.24 -0.77
N ILE A 73 -12.67 -9.74 -0.96
CA ILE A 73 -11.44 -10.55 -1.02
C ILE A 73 -10.25 -9.67 -0.59
N ALA A 74 -9.19 -10.28 -0.05
CA ALA A 74 -7.95 -9.55 0.23
C ALA A 74 -7.22 -9.21 -1.09
N ALA A 75 -6.61 -8.03 -1.16
CA ALA A 75 -5.99 -7.54 -2.39
C ALA A 75 -4.91 -8.49 -2.96
N VAL A 76 -4.06 -9.08 -2.11
CA VAL A 76 -3.04 -10.08 -2.53
C VAL A 76 -3.70 -11.33 -3.10
N ASP A 77 -4.79 -11.79 -2.49
CA ASP A 77 -5.48 -13.03 -2.89
C ASP A 77 -6.21 -12.86 -4.23
N LEU A 78 -6.75 -11.66 -4.52
CA LEU A 78 -7.33 -11.36 -5.82
C LEU A 78 -6.30 -11.40 -6.95
N ILE A 79 -5.11 -10.82 -6.73
CA ILE A 79 -4.00 -10.89 -7.69
C ILE A 79 -3.57 -12.36 -7.86
N GLY A 80 -3.50 -13.11 -6.77
CA GLY A 80 -3.18 -14.54 -6.80
C GLY A 80 -4.18 -15.35 -7.62
N ALA A 81 -5.48 -15.12 -7.44
CA ALA A 81 -6.51 -15.77 -8.23
C ALA A 81 -6.37 -15.47 -9.74
N TRP A 82 -6.07 -14.21 -10.10
CA TRP A 82 -5.80 -13.82 -11.48
C TRP A 82 -4.56 -14.51 -12.06
N VAL A 83 -3.46 -14.58 -11.30
CA VAL A 83 -2.23 -15.27 -11.72
C VAL A 83 -2.47 -16.78 -11.90
N ASN A 84 -3.14 -17.40 -10.93
CA ASN A 84 -3.45 -18.84 -10.95
C ASN A 84 -4.42 -19.22 -12.07
N ALA A 85 -5.28 -18.29 -12.51
CA ALA A 85 -6.16 -18.46 -13.67
C ALA A 85 -5.44 -18.34 -15.02
N GLY A 86 -4.11 -18.16 -15.03
CA GLY A 86 -3.33 -18.02 -16.26
C GLY A 86 -3.32 -16.60 -16.82
N VAL A 87 -3.43 -15.59 -15.94
CA VAL A 87 -3.30 -14.15 -16.24
C VAL A 87 -4.21 -13.66 -17.38
N PRO A 88 -5.53 -13.96 -17.41
CA PRO A 88 -6.40 -13.48 -18.48
C PRO A 88 -6.48 -11.94 -18.51
N GLU A 89 -6.49 -11.35 -19.72
CA GLU A 89 -6.61 -9.90 -19.89
C GLU A 89 -8.07 -9.44 -19.95
N THR A 90 -8.86 -10.15 -20.77
CA THR A 90 -10.26 -9.76 -21.07
C THR A 90 -11.26 -10.79 -20.60
N GLU A 91 -10.82 -12.05 -20.52
CA GLU A 91 -11.58 -13.18 -20.02
C GLU A 91 -11.81 -13.01 -18.53
N LYS A 92 -12.93 -13.59 -18.07
CA LYS A 92 -13.22 -13.63 -16.66
C LYS A 92 -12.41 -14.73 -15.99
N PHE A 93 -11.99 -14.47 -14.77
CA PHE A 93 -11.44 -15.49 -13.89
C PHE A 93 -12.28 -15.61 -12.62
N GLU A 94 -12.29 -16.81 -12.05
CA GLU A 94 -13.03 -17.10 -10.83
C GLU A 94 -12.13 -16.90 -9.60
N PHE A 95 -12.76 -16.48 -8.51
CA PHE A 95 -12.16 -16.46 -7.18
C PHE A 95 -13.23 -16.72 -6.12
N THR A 96 -12.80 -17.10 -4.93
CA THR A 96 -13.69 -17.31 -3.78
C THR A 96 -13.65 -16.08 -2.87
N ASP A 97 -14.82 -15.56 -2.52
CA ASP A 97 -14.94 -14.45 -1.58
C ASP A 97 -14.67 -14.89 -0.13
N VAL A 98 -14.54 -13.94 0.78
CA VAL A 98 -14.33 -14.22 2.22
C VAL A 98 -15.49 -14.98 2.89
N ASN A 99 -16.66 -15.06 2.24
CA ASN A 99 -17.83 -15.79 2.71
C ASN A 99 -17.98 -17.17 2.04
N GLY A 100 -17.04 -17.58 1.18
CA GLY A 100 -17.06 -18.85 0.46
C GLY A 100 -17.87 -18.85 -0.86
N GLN A 101 -18.34 -17.70 -1.34
CA GLN A 101 -19.06 -17.57 -2.61
C GLN A 101 -18.11 -17.50 -3.80
N THR A 102 -18.49 -18.13 -4.91
CA THR A 102 -17.77 -18.03 -6.18
C THR A 102 -18.10 -16.73 -6.89
N CYS A 103 -17.05 -16.02 -7.31
CA CYS A 103 -17.13 -14.72 -7.95
C CYS A 103 -16.28 -14.66 -9.21
N GLU A 104 -16.71 -13.84 -10.16
CA GLU A 104 -15.98 -13.56 -11.40
C GLU A 104 -15.38 -12.15 -11.37
N ALA A 105 -14.11 -12.03 -11.74
CA ALA A 105 -13.41 -10.76 -11.96
C ALA A 105 -12.81 -10.67 -13.37
N VAL A 106 -12.49 -9.44 -13.79
CA VAL A 106 -11.78 -9.14 -15.04
C VAL A 106 -10.61 -8.21 -14.73
N PHE A 107 -9.46 -8.45 -15.35
CA PHE A 107 -8.22 -7.75 -15.04
C PHE A 107 -8.37 -6.22 -15.05
N SER A 108 -8.92 -5.63 -16.12
CA SER A 108 -8.99 -4.17 -16.29
C SER A 108 -9.83 -3.45 -15.24
N ARG A 109 -10.85 -4.13 -14.68
CA ARG A 109 -11.79 -3.55 -13.71
C ARG A 109 -11.41 -3.86 -12.27
N ASP A 110 -10.88 -5.04 -12.01
CA ASP A 110 -10.75 -5.57 -10.65
C ASP A 110 -9.29 -5.69 -10.19
N VAL A 111 -8.35 -5.96 -11.10
CA VAL A 111 -6.93 -6.19 -10.77
C VAL A 111 -6.08 -4.96 -11.07
N GLN A 112 -6.20 -4.38 -12.26
CA GLN A 112 -5.41 -3.21 -12.69
C GLN A 112 -5.51 -2.02 -11.70
N PRO A 113 -6.70 -1.70 -11.14
CA PRO A 113 -6.82 -0.63 -10.14
C PRO A 113 -5.95 -0.81 -8.89
N LEU A 114 -5.64 -2.05 -8.50
CA LEU A 114 -4.74 -2.32 -7.37
C LEU A 114 -3.34 -1.75 -7.58
N PHE A 115 -2.92 -1.57 -8.83
CA PHE A 115 -1.63 -1.00 -9.19
C PHE A 115 -1.69 0.48 -9.52
N THR A 116 -2.80 0.95 -10.11
CA THR A 116 -2.92 2.31 -10.66
C THR A 116 -3.55 3.31 -9.71
N GLU A 117 -4.36 2.88 -8.75
CA GLU A 117 -5.05 3.76 -7.83
C GLU A 117 -4.27 3.95 -6.52
N SER A 118 -4.34 5.18 -5.98
CA SER A 118 -3.80 5.50 -4.66
C SER A 118 -4.81 5.19 -3.57
N ASN A 119 -4.34 5.02 -2.33
CA ASN A 119 -5.15 4.70 -1.15
C ASN A 119 -5.85 3.32 -1.16
N VAL A 120 -5.52 2.45 -2.12
CA VAL A 120 -6.10 1.10 -2.19
C VAL A 120 -5.54 0.17 -1.12
N TRP A 121 -4.22 0.23 -0.88
CA TRP A 121 -3.53 -0.70 0.02
C TRP A 121 -3.63 -0.28 1.49
N TYR A 122 -3.67 1.02 1.76
CA TYR A 122 -3.95 1.63 3.05
C TYR A 122 -4.16 3.15 2.85
N PRO A 123 -4.79 3.86 3.80
CA PRO A 123 -4.95 5.30 3.72
C PRO A 123 -3.61 6.02 3.54
N GLY A 124 -3.46 6.79 2.45
CA GLY A 124 -2.23 7.47 2.09
C GLY A 124 -1.25 6.64 1.24
N SER A 125 -1.57 5.39 0.89
CA SER A 125 -0.70 4.58 0.03
C SER A 125 -0.59 5.19 -1.36
N LEU A 126 0.63 5.29 -1.90
CA LEU A 126 0.84 5.66 -3.30
C LEU A 126 0.34 4.55 -4.23
N SER A 127 -0.04 4.92 -5.45
CA SER A 127 -0.21 3.92 -6.51
C SER A 127 1.14 3.29 -6.86
N CYS A 128 1.15 2.02 -7.23
CA CYS A 128 2.36 1.33 -7.69
C CYS A 128 2.94 2.03 -8.93
N THR A 129 2.06 2.55 -9.79
CA THR A 129 2.42 3.32 -11.00
C THR A 129 3.11 4.64 -10.72
N SER A 130 3.07 5.16 -9.49
CA SER A 130 3.84 6.36 -9.12
C SER A 130 5.35 6.14 -9.24
N CYS A 131 5.83 4.88 -9.14
CA CYS A 131 7.23 4.52 -9.29
C CYS A 131 7.50 3.47 -10.39
N HIS A 132 6.49 2.69 -10.77
CA HIS A 132 6.60 1.63 -11.78
C HIS A 132 5.68 1.91 -12.97
N HIS A 133 6.17 2.68 -13.94
CA HIS A 133 5.41 3.22 -15.05
C HIS A 133 6.07 2.98 -16.41
N SER A 134 5.36 3.31 -17.49
CA SER A 134 5.78 3.09 -18.87
C SER A 134 7.08 3.80 -19.29
N ASN A 135 7.42 4.95 -18.68
CA ASN A 135 8.72 5.59 -18.90
C ASN A 135 9.85 4.85 -18.16
N LEU A 136 10.37 3.78 -18.77
CA LEU A 136 11.29 2.85 -18.09
C LEU A 136 12.62 3.47 -17.68
N ALA A 137 13.08 4.53 -18.34
CA ALA A 137 14.33 5.20 -17.96
C ALA A 137 14.23 5.87 -16.59
N ALA A 138 13.02 6.30 -16.19
CA ALA A 138 12.75 6.90 -14.89
C ALA A 138 12.06 5.94 -13.91
N ALA A 139 11.41 4.88 -14.40
CA ALA A 139 10.72 3.91 -13.56
C ALA A 139 11.72 3.10 -12.71
N LEU A 140 11.39 2.93 -11.43
CA LEU A 140 12.17 2.06 -10.55
C LEU A 140 12.12 0.62 -11.07
N GLN A 141 13.28 -0.03 -11.03
CA GLN A 141 13.48 -1.36 -11.57
C GLN A 141 13.09 -1.50 -13.04
N ASN A 142 13.06 -0.43 -13.85
CA ASN A 142 12.68 -0.50 -15.28
C ASN A 142 11.41 -1.34 -15.52
N MET A 143 10.40 -1.15 -14.67
CA MET A 143 9.17 -1.93 -14.62
C MET A 143 7.96 -1.04 -14.86
N ASP A 144 6.96 -1.55 -15.57
CA ASP A 144 5.70 -0.85 -15.82
C ASP A 144 4.54 -1.66 -15.24
N LEU A 145 3.82 -1.09 -14.28
CA LEU A 145 2.61 -1.70 -13.70
C LEU A 145 1.32 -0.98 -14.16
N SER A 146 1.43 -0.03 -15.09
CA SER A 146 0.29 0.79 -15.57
C SER A 146 -0.56 0.11 -16.64
N SER A 147 -0.08 -1.02 -17.17
CA SER A 147 -0.77 -1.77 -18.22
C SER A 147 -0.56 -3.28 -18.06
N TYR A 148 -1.49 -4.07 -18.60
CA TYR A 148 -1.38 -5.52 -18.67
C TYR A 148 -0.07 -5.98 -19.31
N ALA A 149 0.25 -5.42 -20.49
CA ALA A 149 1.48 -5.73 -21.21
C ALA A 149 2.74 -5.35 -20.41
N GLY A 150 2.71 -4.25 -19.66
CA GLY A 150 3.79 -3.84 -18.78
C GLY A 150 4.04 -4.84 -17.65
N ILE A 151 2.97 -5.31 -17.00
CA ILE A 151 3.05 -6.29 -15.91
C ILE A 151 3.65 -7.60 -16.43
N LEU A 152 3.19 -8.09 -17.59
CA LEU A 152 3.74 -9.29 -18.22
C LEU A 152 5.18 -9.14 -18.71
N ALA A 153 5.58 -7.93 -19.08
CA ALA A 153 6.95 -7.64 -19.47
C ALA A 153 7.94 -7.75 -18.29
N GLY A 154 7.44 -7.61 -17.06
CA GLY A 154 8.21 -7.82 -15.84
C GLY A 154 9.15 -6.68 -15.49
N SER A 155 10.12 -6.99 -14.64
CA SER A 155 11.05 -6.02 -14.03
C SER A 155 12.47 -6.12 -14.58
N GLY A 156 13.26 -5.08 -14.44
CA GLY A 156 14.68 -5.05 -14.80
C GLY A 156 14.91 -5.17 -16.30
N ARG A 157 14.02 -4.56 -17.12
CA ARG A 157 14.18 -4.51 -18.57
C ARG A 157 15.40 -3.68 -18.93
N ALA A 158 16.52 -4.36 -19.16
CA ALA A 158 17.78 -3.73 -19.53
C ALA A 158 17.65 -3.12 -20.94
N ASN A 159 18.16 -1.91 -21.13
CA ASN A 159 18.46 -1.34 -22.46
C ASN A 159 17.32 -1.41 -23.52
N GLY A 160 16.06 -1.35 -23.10
CA GLY A 160 14.92 -1.40 -24.02
C GLY A 160 14.47 -2.80 -24.43
N GLU A 161 14.96 -3.85 -23.78
CA GLU A 161 14.48 -5.22 -23.98
C GLU A 161 12.97 -5.32 -23.70
N PRO A 162 12.21 -6.09 -24.52
CA PRO A 162 10.76 -6.19 -24.39
C PRO A 162 10.33 -6.93 -23.12
N LYS A 163 11.19 -7.78 -22.55
CA LYS A 163 10.93 -8.54 -21.33
C LYS A 163 12.12 -8.48 -20.38
N GLY A 164 11.83 -8.52 -19.09
CA GLY A 164 12.82 -8.61 -18.02
C GLY A 164 12.60 -9.87 -17.17
N LYS A 165 12.92 -9.75 -15.89
CA LYS A 165 12.63 -10.77 -14.89
C LYS A 165 11.13 -10.88 -14.66
N ASP A 166 10.61 -12.09 -14.80
CA ASP A 166 9.24 -12.42 -14.47
C ASP A 166 8.91 -12.05 -13.01
N ILE A 167 7.76 -11.40 -12.84
CA ILE A 167 7.24 -10.97 -11.54
C ILE A 167 6.03 -11.79 -11.08
N LEU A 168 5.51 -12.68 -11.93
CA LEU A 168 4.29 -13.48 -11.71
C LEU A 168 4.58 -14.95 -11.38
N GLY A 169 5.85 -15.36 -11.31
CA GLY A 169 6.25 -16.67 -10.78
C GLY A 169 5.92 -17.84 -11.70
N GLY A 170 5.84 -17.61 -13.02
CA GLY A 170 5.51 -18.64 -14.00
C GLY A 170 4.10 -19.23 -13.84
N GLY A 171 3.18 -18.48 -13.21
CA GLY A 171 1.81 -18.93 -12.90
C GLY A 171 1.65 -19.58 -11.53
N VAL A 172 2.72 -19.65 -10.72
CA VAL A 172 2.65 -20.06 -9.31
C VAL A 172 2.77 -18.81 -8.44
N TRP A 173 1.63 -18.30 -7.96
CA TRP A 173 1.54 -17.01 -7.30
C TRP A 173 2.50 -16.84 -6.11
N GLU A 174 2.60 -17.82 -5.23
CA GLU A 174 3.41 -17.75 -4.02
C GLU A 174 4.93 -17.72 -4.32
N GLN A 175 5.33 -18.18 -5.51
CA GLN A 175 6.71 -18.11 -5.98
C GLN A 175 7.02 -16.80 -6.72
N SER A 176 6.00 -15.97 -6.97
CA SER A 176 6.13 -14.73 -7.70
C SER A 176 6.89 -13.67 -6.91
N LEU A 177 7.68 -12.85 -7.62
CA LEU A 177 8.34 -11.70 -7.01
C LEU A 177 7.31 -10.70 -6.46
N LEU A 178 6.17 -10.57 -7.13
CA LEU A 178 5.11 -9.67 -6.72
C LEU A 178 4.50 -10.09 -5.38
N TYR A 179 4.17 -11.38 -5.20
CA TYR A 179 3.73 -11.93 -3.91
C TYR A 179 4.74 -11.64 -2.81
N GLN A 180 6.02 -11.94 -3.07
CA GLN A 180 7.11 -11.74 -2.11
C GLN A 180 7.28 -10.26 -1.67
N MET A 181 6.85 -9.31 -2.50
CA MET A 181 6.91 -7.87 -2.21
C MET A 181 5.64 -7.34 -1.52
N LEU A 182 4.48 -7.98 -1.72
CA LEU A 182 3.18 -7.52 -1.22
C LEU A 182 2.74 -8.25 0.07
N HIS A 183 2.99 -9.56 0.14
CA HIS A 183 2.66 -10.38 1.30
C HIS A 183 3.63 -10.08 2.45
N ALA A 184 3.07 -9.72 3.61
CA ALA A 184 3.84 -9.26 4.75
C ALA A 184 3.58 -10.12 5.98
N GLU A 185 4.05 -11.36 5.95
CA GLU A 185 4.04 -12.21 7.13
C GLU A 185 4.77 -11.49 8.28
N ASN A 186 4.04 -11.15 9.34
CA ASN A 186 4.54 -10.36 10.48
C ASN A 186 5.15 -8.98 10.10
N GLY A 187 4.69 -8.37 9.02
CA GLY A 187 5.16 -7.04 8.60
C GLY A 187 6.56 -7.02 7.96
N VAL A 188 7.06 -8.17 7.50
CA VAL A 188 8.35 -8.28 6.79
C VAL A 188 8.14 -8.93 5.43
N SER A 189 8.91 -8.52 4.42
CA SER A 189 8.89 -9.22 3.13
C SER A 189 9.70 -10.51 3.18
N THR A 190 9.33 -11.47 2.35
CA THR A 190 9.99 -12.79 2.29
C THR A 190 11.39 -12.74 1.62
N ILE A 191 11.74 -11.62 0.98
CA ILE A 191 13.02 -11.42 0.28
C ILE A 191 13.95 -10.40 0.94
N ASN A 192 13.72 -10.08 2.22
CA ASN A 192 14.53 -9.13 2.98
C ASN A 192 14.67 -7.75 2.30
N ARG A 193 13.57 -7.26 1.73
CA ARG A 193 13.42 -5.91 1.16
C ARG A 193 12.30 -5.14 1.86
N PRO A 194 12.23 -3.81 1.74
CA PRO A 194 11.05 -3.07 2.18
C PRO A 194 9.81 -3.60 1.48
N LEU A 195 8.74 -3.82 2.26
CA LEU A 195 7.43 -4.19 1.73
C LEU A 195 6.87 -3.08 0.83
N MET A 196 6.10 -3.50 -0.16
CA MET A 196 5.37 -2.59 -1.02
C MET A 196 3.86 -2.69 -0.74
N PRO A 197 3.12 -1.58 -0.87
CA PRO A 197 3.63 -0.21 -1.02
C PRO A 197 4.38 0.32 0.23
N LEU A 198 5.30 1.27 0.02
CA LEU A 198 6.14 1.84 1.10
C LEU A 198 5.32 2.68 2.09
N GLY A 199 5.56 2.48 3.39
CA GLY A 199 4.86 3.18 4.45
C GLY A 199 3.64 2.42 4.98
N ARG A 200 3.52 1.14 4.66
CA ARG A 200 2.57 0.21 5.25
C ARG A 200 2.70 0.21 6.78
N SER A 201 1.58 0.41 7.47
CA SER A 201 1.48 0.35 8.93
C SER A 201 1.21 -1.08 9.41
N ALA A 202 1.47 -1.34 10.69
CA ALA A 202 1.38 -2.68 11.28
C ALA A 202 -0.06 -3.23 11.40
N ASP A 203 -1.07 -2.37 11.25
CA ASP A 203 -2.50 -2.72 11.26
C ASP A 203 -3.02 -3.24 9.91
N VAL A 204 -2.23 -3.13 8.84
CA VAL A 204 -2.62 -3.68 7.53
C VAL A 204 -2.41 -5.21 7.55
N PRO A 205 -3.45 -6.03 7.30
CA PRO A 205 -3.35 -7.50 7.32
C PRO A 205 -2.35 -8.04 6.30
N ASP A 206 -1.70 -9.18 6.57
CA ASP A 206 -0.60 -9.74 5.77
C ASP A 206 -0.88 -9.77 4.25
N ASN A 207 -2.09 -10.15 3.84
CA ASN A 207 -2.58 -10.19 2.45
C ASN A 207 -3.14 -8.85 1.90
N GLY A 208 -2.88 -7.74 2.60
CA GLY A 208 -3.42 -6.43 2.29
C GLY A 208 -4.85 -6.23 2.79
N PRO A 209 -5.49 -5.11 2.43
CA PRO A 209 -6.83 -4.79 2.85
C PRO A 209 -7.87 -5.67 2.15
N LEU A 210 -9.02 -5.84 2.80
CA LEU A 210 -10.22 -6.36 2.14
C LEU A 210 -10.77 -5.32 1.17
N ILE A 211 -10.99 -5.74 -0.07
CA ILE A 211 -11.51 -4.92 -1.14
C ILE A 211 -12.78 -5.54 -1.74
N PHE A 212 -13.55 -4.70 -2.44
CA PHE A 212 -14.73 -5.14 -3.18
C PHE A 212 -14.42 -5.29 -4.67
N ALA A 213 -14.37 -6.52 -5.15
CA ALA A 213 -14.01 -6.87 -6.51
C ALA A 213 -15.01 -7.85 -7.12
N GLY A 214 -15.05 -7.86 -8.45
CA GLY A 214 -15.82 -8.83 -9.21
C GLY A 214 -17.32 -8.80 -8.94
N ARG A 215 -17.98 -9.91 -9.28
CA ARG A 215 -19.40 -10.12 -9.06
C ARG A 215 -19.68 -11.58 -8.71
N VAL A 216 -20.70 -11.81 -7.88
CA VAL A 216 -21.15 -13.18 -7.54
C VAL A 216 -21.65 -13.89 -8.80
N VAL A 217 -21.26 -15.16 -8.98
CA VAL A 217 -21.80 -16.03 -10.03
C VAL A 217 -23.12 -16.60 -9.53
N THR A 218 -24.24 -16.11 -10.04
CA THR A 218 -25.54 -16.74 -9.85
C THR A 218 -25.69 -17.90 -10.83
N GLU A 219 -26.11 -19.08 -10.35
CA GLU A 219 -26.23 -20.34 -11.12
C GLU A 219 -27.07 -20.24 -12.42
N ASP A 220 -27.86 -19.17 -12.60
CA ASP A 220 -28.74 -18.99 -13.77
C ASP A 220 -28.02 -18.76 -15.12
N THR A 221 -26.71 -18.53 -15.15
CA THR A 221 -25.96 -18.33 -16.41
C THR A 221 -25.37 -19.60 -17.02
N ALA A 222 -25.53 -20.77 -16.39
CA ALA A 222 -24.96 -22.02 -16.91
C ALA A 222 -25.76 -22.67 -18.07
N ASN A 223 -26.94 -22.14 -18.44
CA ASN A 223 -27.89 -22.88 -19.28
C ASN A 223 -28.30 -22.21 -20.61
N THR A 224 -27.42 -21.46 -21.25
CA THR A 224 -27.58 -21.05 -22.66
C THR A 224 -26.33 -21.32 -23.48
N SER A 225 -26.01 -22.60 -23.64
CA SER A 225 -25.30 -23.06 -24.84
C SER A 225 -26.31 -23.80 -25.71
N SER A 226 -26.82 -23.10 -26.71
CA SER A 226 -27.76 -23.61 -27.70
C SER A 226 -27.13 -24.75 -28.50
N THR A 227 -27.68 -25.94 -28.33
CA THR A 227 -27.58 -27.06 -29.27
C THR A 227 -27.99 -26.60 -30.68
N PRO A 228 -27.16 -26.79 -31.73
CA PRO A 228 -27.67 -26.76 -33.09
C PRO A 228 -28.37 -28.09 -33.37
N SER A 229 -29.65 -28.03 -33.72
CA SER A 229 -30.44 -29.17 -34.20
C SER A 229 -30.49 -29.16 -35.74
N PRO A 230 -30.86 -30.31 -36.35
CA PRO A 230 -30.09 -31.07 -37.33
C PRO A 230 -30.05 -30.50 -38.77
#